data_AF-A0A9P4G8K3-F1
#
_entry.id   AF-A0A9P4G8K3-F1
#
_cell.length_a   1.000
_cell.length_b   1.000
_cell.length_c   1.000
_cell.angle_alpha   90.00
_cell.angle_beta   90.00
_cell.angle_gamma   90.00
#
_symmetry.space_group_name_H-M   'P 1'
#
loop_
_entity.id
_entity.type
_entity.pdbx_description
1 polymer ?
#
loop_
_entity_poly.entity_id
_entity_poly.type
_entity_poly.pdbx_seq_one_letter_code
_entity_poly.pdbx_strand_id
1 'polypeptide(L)'
;MPSTHKKEKPWDTDDIDKWKIEPFKPEDNTAGAFTDESRFSTLFPKYREQYLKGSWKFITSALAKLGVGCELNLVEGSMTVWTTQKTYDPAAILNARDLIKLLARSVPSPQAVKILEDDVAMDIIKIRNLVGNKERFVKRRQRILGPNGSTLKALELLTETYLLVQGNTVSAMGPFKGLKTVRRIIEDTMHNVHPIYAIKELMIKKELAKDPELVNESWDRFLPNFKKRSLSKRRVPFKVTDKSKKPFTPFPPAQEKSKVDLQIESGEFFLGKHAKERKVREEREEKMKDKMDAKRKERLEAINDKLCVYTSASFGNGRGISIFTTPTLAKRFASLPAFHDPSALDTQGINTYSGIWQTSSIPGKGTGMLASKSLQFKNRVTAYTPAFLAYLETELSTLDRETWWRSAIQQLPEKIKGDFFELTYVYGDLRVRVQDIVKANSFSVNIDGVNHLAVFPETSRLNHACNPK
;
A
#
# COMPACT_ATOMS: atom_id res chain seq x y z
N MET A 1 -0.05 52.24 28.93
CA MET A 1 -0.18 52.73 30.32
C MET A 1 -0.88 54.07 30.25
N PRO A 2 -1.97 54.32 31.00
CA PRO A 2 -2.49 55.67 31.13
C PRO A 2 -1.40 56.54 31.77
N SER A 3 -1.20 57.75 31.27
CA SER A 3 -0.24 58.72 31.79
C SER A 3 -0.32 58.80 33.33
N THR A 4 0.82 58.61 34.00
CA THR A 4 0.98 58.77 35.47
C THR A 4 0.89 60.23 35.91
N HIS A 5 0.79 61.18 34.98
CA HIS A 5 0.57 62.59 35.25
C HIS A 5 -0.90 62.95 34.97
N LYS A 6 -1.77 62.73 35.96
CA LYS A 6 -3.10 63.37 36.01
C LYS A 6 -2.90 64.80 36.51
N LYS A 7 -2.57 65.74 35.61
CA LYS A 7 -2.80 67.16 35.90
C LYS A 7 -4.30 67.39 35.87
N GLU A 8 -4.83 68.12 36.85
CA GLU A 8 -6.22 68.57 36.80
C GLU A 8 -6.41 69.42 35.54
N LYS A 9 -7.48 69.14 34.81
CA LYS A 9 -7.88 69.85 33.60
C LYS A 9 -9.18 70.58 33.92
N PRO A 10 -9.12 71.85 34.37
CA PRO A 10 -10.32 72.61 34.74
C PRO A 10 -11.35 72.75 33.61
N TRP A 11 -10.93 72.54 32.36
CA TRP A 11 -11.77 72.56 31.16
C TRP A 11 -12.34 71.20 30.77
N ASP A 12 -12.09 70.14 31.54
CA ASP A 12 -12.49 68.75 31.25
C ASP A 12 -13.52 68.29 32.28
N THR A 13 -14.70 68.93 32.28
CA THR A 13 -15.82 68.64 33.17
C THR A 13 -16.61 67.40 32.70
N ASP A 14 -17.27 66.68 33.62
CA ASP A 14 -17.99 65.43 33.31
C ASP A 14 -19.23 65.64 32.41
N ASP A 15 -19.67 66.88 32.28
CA ASP A 15 -20.74 67.38 31.42
C ASP A 15 -20.34 67.54 29.94
N ILE A 16 -19.05 67.52 29.61
CA ILE A 16 -18.56 67.67 28.23
C ILE A 16 -18.51 66.30 27.54
N ASP A 17 -19.29 66.13 26.47
CA ASP A 17 -19.19 64.95 25.61
C ASP A 17 -17.91 65.00 24.76
N LYS A 18 -16.85 64.39 25.28
CA LYS A 18 -15.51 64.32 24.66
C LYS A 18 -15.49 63.60 23.31
N TRP A 19 -16.58 62.93 22.92
CA TRP A 19 -16.67 62.14 21.70
C TRP A 19 -17.54 62.76 20.62
N LYS A 20 -18.18 63.91 20.91
CA LYS A 20 -18.95 64.66 19.93
C LYS A 20 -17.99 65.40 19.00
N ILE A 21 -18.06 65.10 17.71
CA ILE A 21 -17.24 65.76 16.68
C ILE A 21 -18.00 67.01 16.21
N GLU A 22 -17.44 68.18 16.45
CA GLU A 22 -17.98 69.44 15.96
C GLU A 22 -17.19 69.90 14.72
N PRO A 23 -17.87 70.31 13.63
CA PRO A 23 -17.20 70.65 12.39
C PRO A 23 -16.38 71.92 12.55
N PHE A 24 -15.13 71.88 12.09
CA PHE A 24 -14.23 73.03 12.15
C PHE A 24 -14.64 74.08 11.11
N LYS A 25 -15.03 75.28 11.57
CA LYS A 25 -15.43 76.39 10.70
C LYS A 25 -14.24 77.30 10.37
N PRO A 26 -14.31 78.08 9.27
CA PRO A 26 -13.29 79.08 8.98
C PRO A 26 -13.07 80.11 10.10
N GLU A 27 -14.11 80.39 10.89
CA GLU A 27 -14.08 81.30 12.04
C GLU A 27 -13.24 80.75 13.22
N ASP A 28 -13.11 79.42 13.33
CA ASP A 28 -12.37 78.77 14.40
C ASP A 28 -10.84 78.86 14.19
N ASN A 29 -10.39 79.26 13.01
CA ASN A 29 -8.99 79.47 12.70
C ASN A 29 -8.47 80.82 13.23
N THR A 30 -8.30 80.91 14.55
CA THR A 30 -7.85 82.14 15.24
C THR A 30 -6.40 82.54 14.91
N ALA A 31 -5.58 81.61 14.42
CA ALA A 31 -4.16 81.84 14.14
C ALA A 31 -3.91 82.41 12.72
N GLY A 32 -4.93 82.43 11.86
CA GLY A 32 -4.81 82.91 10.48
C GLY A 32 -4.26 81.85 9.50
N ALA A 33 -3.79 82.29 8.33
CA ALA A 33 -3.33 81.39 7.28
C ALA A 33 -2.07 80.60 7.67
N PHE A 34 -1.96 79.36 7.19
CA PHE A 34 -0.75 78.55 7.39
C PHE A 34 0.49 79.21 6.77
N THR A 35 1.58 79.26 7.54
CA THR A 35 2.89 79.74 7.09
C THR A 35 3.65 78.67 6.31
N ASP A 36 3.46 77.40 6.67
CA ASP A 36 4.17 76.25 6.10
C ASP A 36 3.27 75.43 5.17
N GLU A 37 3.86 74.82 4.14
CA GLU A 37 3.18 73.95 3.19
C GLU A 37 3.30 72.47 3.62
N SER A 38 2.17 71.79 3.72
CA SER A 38 2.11 70.33 3.87
C SER A 38 1.72 69.71 2.53
N ARG A 39 2.54 68.78 2.02
CA ARG A 39 2.35 68.15 0.70
C ARG A 39 2.35 66.63 0.81
N PHE A 40 1.37 65.97 0.21
CA PHE A 40 1.30 64.52 0.09
C PHE A 40 1.14 64.11 -1.36
N SER A 41 1.82 63.04 -1.76
CA SER A 41 1.69 62.44 -3.08
C SER A 41 1.41 60.95 -2.99
N THR A 42 0.67 60.40 -3.96
CA THR A 42 0.39 58.97 -4.07
C THR A 42 0.39 58.56 -5.54
N LEU A 43 1.10 57.48 -5.85
CA LEU A 43 1.12 56.88 -7.19
C LEU A 43 -0.16 56.09 -7.46
N PHE A 44 -0.65 56.14 -8.70
CA PHE A 44 -1.78 55.33 -9.16
C PHE A 44 -1.41 54.42 -10.33
N PRO A 45 -2.07 53.26 -10.48
CA PRO A 45 -1.82 52.36 -11.61
C PRO A 45 -2.26 52.97 -12.95
N LYS A 46 -1.52 52.71 -14.03
CA LYS A 46 -1.78 53.26 -15.38
C LYS A 46 -3.23 53.08 -15.86
N TYR A 47 -3.87 51.95 -15.56
CA TYR A 47 -5.26 51.69 -15.97
C TYR A 47 -6.30 52.62 -15.32
N ARG A 48 -5.95 53.36 -14.26
CA ARG A 48 -6.84 54.34 -13.61
C ARG A 48 -6.81 55.72 -14.25
N GLU A 49 -5.83 55.99 -15.09
CA GLU A 49 -5.59 57.30 -15.69
C GLU A 49 -6.83 57.90 -16.36
N GLN A 50 -7.48 57.14 -17.25
CA GLN A 50 -8.62 57.64 -18.02
C GLN A 50 -9.79 58.06 -17.12
N TYR A 51 -10.04 57.29 -16.05
CA TYR A 51 -11.08 57.61 -15.07
C TYR A 51 -10.72 58.82 -14.22
N LEU A 52 -9.47 58.90 -13.75
CA LEU A 52 -9.00 60.03 -12.95
C LEU A 52 -9.04 61.32 -13.77
N LYS A 53 -8.57 61.31 -15.02
CA LYS A 53 -8.64 62.45 -15.94
C LYS A 53 -10.08 62.94 -16.13
N GLY A 54 -11.05 62.04 -16.30
CA GLY A 54 -12.46 62.40 -16.46
C GLY A 54 -13.12 62.96 -15.19
N SER A 55 -12.73 62.45 -14.02
CA SER A 55 -13.31 62.85 -12.73
C SER A 55 -12.52 63.92 -11.97
N TRP A 56 -11.36 64.36 -12.47
CA TRP A 56 -10.45 65.26 -11.76
C TRP A 56 -11.10 66.61 -11.45
N LYS A 57 -11.86 67.19 -12.39
CA LYS A 57 -12.58 68.46 -12.19
C LYS A 57 -13.50 68.42 -10.96
N PHE A 58 -14.17 67.29 -10.74
CA PHE A 58 -15.05 67.09 -9.60
C PHE A 58 -14.24 67.03 -8.29
N ILE A 59 -13.10 66.33 -8.28
CA ILE A 59 -12.19 66.24 -7.13
C ILE A 59 -11.60 67.61 -6.79
N THR A 60 -11.15 68.37 -7.79
CA THR A 60 -10.63 69.73 -7.60
C THR A 60 -11.68 70.65 -7.02
N SER A 61 -12.93 70.59 -7.48
CA SER A 61 -14.02 71.38 -6.92
C SER A 61 -14.32 71.03 -5.46
N ALA A 62 -14.25 69.74 -5.08
CA ALA A 62 -14.45 69.32 -3.70
C ALA A 62 -13.32 69.81 -2.78
N LEU A 63 -12.06 69.65 -3.17
CA LEU A 63 -10.90 70.07 -2.37
C LEU A 63 -10.75 71.60 -2.30
N ALA A 64 -11.17 72.33 -3.34
CA ALA A 64 -11.14 73.79 -3.35
C ALA A 64 -12.05 74.40 -2.27
N LYS A 65 -13.15 73.73 -1.88
CA LYS A 65 -14.03 74.19 -0.79
C LYS A 65 -13.34 74.19 0.58
N LEU A 66 -12.35 73.30 0.76
CA LEU A 66 -11.51 73.21 1.96
C LEU A 66 -10.23 74.05 1.83
N GLY A 67 -10.06 74.77 0.71
CA GLY A 67 -8.84 75.52 0.44
C GLY A 67 -7.61 74.63 0.19
N VAL A 68 -7.78 73.37 -0.20
CA VAL A 68 -6.67 72.42 -0.47
C VAL A 68 -6.38 72.36 -1.96
N GLY A 69 -5.11 72.49 -2.33
CA GLY A 69 -4.64 72.37 -3.72
C GLY A 69 -4.46 70.91 -4.13
N CYS A 70 -4.69 70.60 -5.41
CA CYS A 70 -4.48 69.26 -5.95
C CYS A 70 -3.98 69.28 -7.40
N GLU A 71 -3.13 68.32 -7.75
CA GLU A 71 -2.56 68.11 -9.08
C GLU A 71 -2.58 66.64 -9.47
N LEU A 72 -2.85 66.39 -10.76
CA LEU A 72 -2.80 65.08 -11.38
C LEU A 72 -1.68 65.06 -12.42
N ASN A 73 -0.58 64.38 -12.10
CA ASN A 73 0.53 64.20 -13.03
C ASN A 73 0.35 62.88 -13.81
N LEU A 74 0.07 62.99 -15.10
CA LEU A 74 -0.15 61.85 -16.00
C LEU A 74 1.16 61.21 -16.50
N VAL A 75 2.27 61.94 -16.45
CA VAL A 75 3.58 61.46 -16.88
C VAL A 75 4.17 60.54 -15.82
N GLU A 76 4.17 61.00 -14.57
CA GLU A 76 4.63 60.21 -13.41
C GLU A 76 3.58 59.19 -12.94
N GLY A 77 2.30 59.41 -13.26
CA GLY A 77 1.21 58.62 -12.71
C GLY A 77 1.00 58.87 -11.21
N SER A 78 1.09 60.13 -10.79
CA SER A 78 1.00 60.56 -9.39
C SER A 78 -0.14 61.56 -9.18
N MET A 79 -0.80 61.48 -8.02
CA MET A 79 -1.74 62.48 -7.52
C MET A 79 -1.11 63.17 -6.33
N THR A 80 -1.13 64.50 -6.32
CA THR A 80 -0.52 65.30 -5.26
C THR A 80 -1.56 66.26 -4.69
N VAL A 81 -1.56 66.41 -3.36
CA VAL A 81 -2.37 67.39 -2.63
C VAL A 81 -1.48 68.21 -1.71
N TRP A 82 -1.79 69.48 -1.54
CA TRP A 82 -1.03 70.38 -0.66
C TRP A 82 -1.91 71.44 0.00
N THR A 83 -1.48 71.94 1.16
CA THR A 83 -2.14 73.06 1.83
C THR A 83 -1.88 74.37 1.09
N THR A 84 -2.82 75.29 1.16
CA THR A 84 -2.68 76.64 0.57
C THR A 84 -2.89 77.69 1.65
N GLN A 85 -2.62 78.96 1.33
CA GLN A 85 -2.93 80.08 2.23
C GLN A 85 -4.42 80.23 2.55
N LYS A 86 -5.30 79.54 1.80
CA LYS A 86 -6.76 79.54 2.03
C LYS A 86 -7.23 78.33 2.84
N THR A 87 -6.35 77.37 3.15
CA THR A 87 -6.71 76.25 4.03
C THR A 87 -6.93 76.82 5.43
N TYR A 88 -8.08 76.53 6.02
CA TYR A 88 -8.42 76.96 7.39
C TYR A 88 -8.36 75.81 8.39
N ASP A 89 -8.77 74.60 7.97
CA ASP A 89 -8.71 73.40 8.80
C ASP A 89 -7.34 72.70 8.68
N PRO A 90 -6.58 72.54 9.78
CA PRO A 90 -5.29 71.83 9.77
C PRO A 90 -5.42 70.33 9.46
N ALA A 91 -6.56 69.69 9.73
CA ALA A 91 -6.77 68.27 9.50
C ALA A 91 -7.21 67.96 8.05
N ALA A 92 -7.77 68.93 7.32
CA ALA A 92 -8.25 68.76 5.94
C ALA A 92 -7.21 68.15 4.99
N ILE A 93 -5.91 68.42 5.20
CA ILE A 93 -4.84 67.83 4.38
C ILE A 93 -4.70 66.31 4.59
N LEU A 94 -5.00 65.81 5.80
CA LEU A 94 -4.99 64.38 6.10
C LEU A 94 -6.16 63.68 5.40
N ASN A 95 -7.34 64.30 5.38
CA ASN A 95 -8.51 63.82 4.65
C ASN A 95 -8.25 63.84 3.13
N ALA A 96 -7.59 64.88 2.61
CA ALA A 96 -7.19 64.97 1.21
C ALA A 96 -6.15 63.90 0.82
N ARG A 97 -5.18 63.61 1.69
CA ARG A 97 -4.23 62.50 1.53
C ARG A 97 -4.95 61.16 1.44
N ASP A 98 -5.97 60.97 2.26
CA ASP A 98 -6.72 59.72 2.33
C ASP A 98 -7.66 59.57 1.11
N LEU A 99 -8.22 60.67 0.60
CA LEU A 99 -8.93 60.74 -0.67
C LEU A 99 -8.07 60.24 -1.85
N ILE A 100 -6.85 60.77 -2.03
CA ILE A 100 -5.99 60.34 -3.15
C ILE A 100 -5.54 58.88 -3.02
N LYS A 101 -5.39 58.36 -1.79
CA LYS A 101 -5.12 56.93 -1.55
C LYS A 101 -6.30 56.05 -1.95
N LEU A 102 -7.54 56.45 -1.65
CA LEU A 102 -8.75 55.74 -2.05
C LEU A 102 -8.92 55.72 -3.57
N LEU A 103 -8.68 56.85 -4.23
CA LEU A 103 -8.71 56.97 -5.69
C LEU A 103 -7.69 56.06 -6.37
N ALA A 104 -6.47 55.98 -5.82
CA ALA A 104 -5.42 55.06 -6.27
C ALA A 104 -5.82 53.58 -6.09
N ARG A 105 -6.68 53.28 -5.11
CA ARG A 105 -7.30 51.96 -4.87
C ARG A 105 -8.61 51.75 -5.63
N SER A 106 -8.87 52.55 -6.67
CA SER A 106 -10.01 52.44 -7.57
C SER A 106 -11.39 52.63 -6.93
N VAL A 107 -11.46 53.29 -5.78
CA VAL A 107 -12.76 53.74 -5.26
C VAL A 107 -13.33 54.81 -6.20
N PRO A 108 -14.63 54.77 -6.55
CA PRO A 108 -15.25 55.79 -7.39
C PRO A 108 -15.24 57.17 -6.73
N SER A 109 -14.99 58.23 -7.51
CA SER A 109 -14.83 59.60 -7.00
C SER A 109 -16.03 60.10 -6.17
N PRO A 110 -17.31 59.87 -6.55
CA PRO A 110 -18.45 60.29 -5.72
C PRO A 110 -18.48 59.63 -4.35
N GLN A 111 -17.98 58.39 -4.24
CA GLN A 111 -17.90 57.69 -2.97
C GLN A 111 -16.66 58.10 -2.17
N ALA A 112 -15.54 58.31 -2.85
CA ALA A 112 -14.27 58.69 -2.23
C ALA A 112 -14.34 60.07 -1.56
N VAL A 113 -15.05 61.04 -2.16
CA VAL A 113 -15.18 62.41 -1.64
C VAL A 113 -15.85 62.48 -0.26
N LYS A 114 -16.65 61.47 0.12
CA LYS A 114 -17.23 61.37 1.47
C LYS A 114 -16.19 61.28 2.58
N ILE A 115 -14.93 60.95 2.28
CA ILE A 115 -13.83 60.96 3.26
C ILE A 115 -13.48 62.38 3.75
N LEU A 116 -14.02 63.41 3.10
CA LEU A 116 -13.86 64.80 3.53
C LEU A 116 -14.85 65.17 4.65
N GLU A 117 -15.82 64.31 4.96
CA GLU A 117 -16.75 64.43 6.08
C GLU A 117 -16.11 63.85 7.36
N ASP A 118 -16.27 64.51 8.51
CA ASP A 118 -15.51 64.18 9.73
C ASP A 118 -15.89 62.82 10.37
N ASP A 119 -17.07 62.30 10.10
CA ASP A 119 -17.58 61.02 10.63
C ASP A 119 -17.13 59.81 9.79
N VAL A 120 -16.55 60.05 8.61
CA VAL A 120 -16.11 59.02 7.67
C VAL A 120 -14.60 58.85 7.75
N ALA A 121 -14.15 57.65 8.09
CA ALA A 121 -12.75 57.26 8.01
C ALA A 121 -12.55 56.22 6.90
N MET A 122 -11.29 55.95 6.57
CA MET A 122 -10.92 54.88 5.64
C MET A 122 -10.00 53.85 6.29
N ASP A 123 -10.02 52.64 5.74
CA ASP A 123 -9.06 51.61 6.06
C ASP A 123 -8.65 50.80 4.83
N ILE A 124 -7.34 50.60 4.64
CA ILE A 124 -6.78 49.81 3.53
C ILE A 124 -6.15 48.54 4.11
N ILE A 125 -6.90 47.44 4.04
CA ILE A 125 -6.53 46.16 4.62
C ILE A 125 -5.69 45.36 3.61
N LYS A 126 -4.44 45.07 3.98
CA LYS A 126 -3.51 44.28 3.16
C LYS A 126 -3.77 42.79 3.36
N ILE A 127 -4.26 42.10 2.32
CA ILE A 127 -4.59 40.67 2.38
C ILE A 127 -3.55 39.75 1.72
N ARG A 128 -2.60 40.30 0.95
CA ARG A 128 -1.62 39.51 0.17
C ARG A 128 -0.79 38.54 1.02
N ASN A 129 -0.31 39.00 2.18
CA ASN A 129 0.64 38.24 2.99
C ASN A 129 -0.02 37.27 3.96
N LEU A 130 -1.36 37.21 3.99
CA LEU A 130 -2.12 36.36 4.91
C LEU A 130 -2.24 34.91 4.40
N VAL A 131 -2.03 34.68 3.10
CA VAL A 131 -2.19 33.37 2.47
C VAL A 131 -1.06 33.12 1.47
N GLY A 132 -0.21 32.12 1.73
CA GLY A 132 0.93 31.84 0.87
C GLY A 132 0.58 31.26 -0.51
N ASN A 133 -0.42 30.38 -0.61
CA ASN A 133 -0.80 29.76 -1.88
C ASN A 133 -1.76 30.66 -2.68
N LYS A 134 -1.41 30.94 -3.94
CA LYS A 134 -2.18 31.82 -4.86
C LYS A 134 -3.62 31.35 -5.08
N GLU A 135 -3.86 30.07 -5.32
CA GLU A 135 -5.22 29.55 -5.53
C GLU A 135 -6.08 29.69 -4.28
N ARG A 136 -5.48 29.40 -3.12
CA ARG A 136 -6.15 29.56 -1.82
C ARG A 136 -6.47 31.03 -1.55
N PHE A 137 -5.55 31.94 -1.89
CA PHE A 137 -5.76 33.37 -1.80
C PHE A 137 -6.95 33.83 -2.67
N VAL A 138 -6.99 33.42 -3.94
CA VAL A 138 -8.10 33.76 -4.85
C VAL A 138 -9.43 33.23 -4.33
N LYS A 139 -9.50 31.97 -3.87
CA LYS A 139 -10.72 31.38 -3.30
C LYS A 139 -11.18 32.10 -2.02
N ARG A 140 -10.26 32.47 -1.12
CA ARG A 140 -10.60 33.22 0.11
C ARG A 140 -10.98 34.67 -0.18
N ARG A 141 -10.34 35.33 -1.13
CA ARG A 141 -10.74 36.66 -1.60
C ARG A 141 -12.13 36.63 -2.22
N GLN A 142 -12.41 35.66 -3.08
CA GLN A 142 -13.75 35.48 -3.67
C GLN A 142 -14.83 35.22 -2.62
N ARG A 143 -14.47 34.52 -1.54
CA ARG A 143 -15.37 34.29 -0.39
C ARG A 143 -15.79 35.59 0.32
N ILE A 144 -14.94 36.63 0.34
CA ILE A 144 -15.29 37.95 0.88
C ILE A 144 -16.37 38.60 0.01
N LEU A 145 -16.26 38.51 -1.32
CA LEU A 145 -17.29 39.00 -2.23
C LEU A 145 -18.60 38.21 -2.07
N GLY A 146 -18.48 36.88 -1.97
CA GLY A 146 -19.60 35.96 -1.97
C GLY A 146 -20.21 35.77 -3.37
N PRO A 147 -21.23 34.89 -3.49
CA PRO A 147 -21.95 34.72 -4.75
C PRO A 147 -22.70 36.02 -5.09
N ASN A 148 -22.53 36.50 -6.32
CA ASN A 148 -23.12 37.75 -6.83
C ASN A 148 -22.90 38.99 -5.94
N GLY A 149 -21.84 39.03 -5.13
CA GLY A 149 -21.57 40.16 -4.23
C GLY A 149 -22.46 40.21 -2.98
N SER A 150 -23.28 39.19 -2.72
CA SER A 150 -24.23 39.17 -1.60
C SER A 150 -23.56 39.29 -0.22
N THR A 151 -22.42 38.62 -0.02
CA THR A 151 -21.67 38.67 1.24
C THR A 151 -21.06 40.04 1.47
N LEU A 152 -20.49 40.65 0.42
CA LEU A 152 -19.97 42.01 0.47
C LEU A 152 -21.08 43.01 0.82
N LYS A 153 -22.21 42.95 0.11
CA LYS A 153 -23.34 43.86 0.34
C LYS A 153 -23.94 43.72 1.73
N ALA A 154 -24.05 42.49 2.24
CA ALA A 154 -24.51 42.24 3.61
C ALA A 154 -23.56 42.86 4.65
N LEU A 155 -22.24 42.74 4.46
CA LEU A 155 -21.26 43.40 5.32
C LEU A 155 -21.42 44.92 5.25
N GLU A 156 -21.49 45.51 4.05
CA GLU A 156 -21.66 46.96 3.88
C GLU A 156 -22.88 47.51 4.63
N LEU A 157 -24.03 46.84 4.55
CA LEU A 157 -25.27 47.26 5.21
C LEU A 157 -25.22 47.09 6.74
N LEU A 158 -24.56 46.04 7.23
CA LEU A 158 -24.47 45.76 8.66
C LEU A 158 -23.50 46.69 9.37
N THR A 159 -22.36 46.99 8.74
CA THR A 159 -21.31 47.84 9.33
C THR A 159 -21.38 49.30 8.90
N GLU A 160 -22.34 49.66 8.04
CA GLU A 160 -22.52 51.03 7.50
C GLU A 160 -21.24 51.54 6.82
N THR A 161 -20.55 50.63 6.15
CA THR A 161 -19.29 50.91 5.43
C THR A 161 -19.43 50.62 3.95
N TYR A 162 -18.66 51.30 3.13
CA TYR A 162 -18.42 50.94 1.75
C TYR A 162 -17.18 50.05 1.63
N LEU A 163 -17.27 48.93 0.91
CA LEU A 163 -16.17 47.97 0.77
C LEU A 163 -15.82 47.75 -0.71
N LEU A 164 -14.54 47.86 -1.03
CA LEU A 164 -14.02 47.55 -2.35
C LEU A 164 -12.90 46.51 -2.25
N VAL A 165 -13.17 45.30 -2.73
CA VAL A 165 -12.19 44.22 -2.79
C VAL A 165 -11.47 44.27 -4.13
N GLN A 166 -10.21 44.73 -4.14
CA GLN A 166 -9.43 44.83 -5.38
C GLN A 166 -8.01 44.29 -5.22
N GLY A 167 -7.65 43.34 -6.09
CA GLY A 167 -6.30 42.80 -6.18
C GLY A 167 -5.85 42.17 -4.86
N ASN A 168 -4.94 42.87 -4.18
CA ASN A 168 -4.21 42.42 -2.99
C ASN A 168 -4.61 43.14 -1.70
N THR A 169 -5.61 44.01 -1.79
CA THR A 169 -6.10 44.83 -0.68
C THR A 169 -7.62 44.86 -0.67
N VAL A 170 -8.20 45.14 0.48
CA VAL A 170 -9.61 45.53 0.61
C VAL A 170 -9.63 46.94 1.15
N SER A 171 -10.24 47.86 0.40
CA SER A 171 -10.47 49.22 0.85
C SER A 171 -11.83 49.29 1.54
N ALA A 172 -11.89 49.94 2.69
CA ALA A 172 -13.10 50.16 3.45
C ALA A 172 -13.24 51.66 3.77
N MET A 173 -14.47 52.18 3.75
CA MET A 173 -14.80 53.55 4.16
C MET A 173 -16.04 53.54 5.03
N GLY A 174 -16.09 54.36 6.07
CA GLY A 174 -17.24 54.50 6.97
C GLY A 174 -16.84 54.81 8.41
N PRO A 175 -17.73 54.60 9.38
CA PRO A 175 -17.49 54.95 10.77
C PRO A 175 -16.44 54.02 11.41
N PHE A 176 -15.68 54.54 12.39
CA PHE A 176 -14.59 53.81 13.05
C PHE A 176 -15.01 52.45 13.65
N LYS A 177 -16.21 52.37 14.25
CA LYS A 177 -16.76 51.11 14.80
C LYS A 177 -16.97 50.07 13.70
N GLY A 178 -17.50 50.51 12.54
CA GLY A 178 -17.70 49.67 11.36
C GLY A 178 -16.36 49.18 10.80
N LEU A 179 -15.39 50.07 10.61
CA LEU A 179 -14.06 49.74 10.09
C LEU A 179 -13.31 48.71 10.95
N LYS A 180 -13.32 48.89 12.29
CA LYS A 180 -12.71 47.92 13.23
C LYS A 180 -13.30 46.53 13.08
N THR A 181 -14.62 46.47 12.93
CA THR A 181 -15.37 45.23 12.74
C THR A 181 -15.04 44.57 11.41
N VAL A 182 -15.07 45.34 10.31
CA VAL A 182 -14.73 44.90 8.96
C VAL A 182 -13.31 44.35 8.88
N ARG A 183 -12.34 45.05 9.47
CA ARG A 183 -10.93 44.61 9.53
C ARG A 183 -10.81 43.22 10.15
N ARG A 184 -11.42 43.02 11.32
CA ARG A 184 -11.45 41.72 12.00
C ARG A 184 -12.02 40.64 11.08
N ILE A 185 -13.17 40.90 10.45
CA ILE A 185 -13.85 39.92 9.57
C ILE A 185 -13.01 39.55 8.36
N ILE A 186 -12.36 40.52 7.71
CA ILE A 186 -11.54 40.28 6.53
C ILE A 186 -10.28 39.48 6.90
N GLU A 187 -9.62 39.84 7.99
CA GLU A 187 -8.45 39.12 8.50
C GLU A 187 -8.84 37.69 8.90
N ASP A 188 -9.94 37.48 9.61
CA ASP A 188 -10.46 36.15 9.99
C ASP A 188 -10.83 35.30 8.76
N THR A 189 -11.42 35.94 7.74
CA THR A 189 -11.76 35.28 6.48
C THR A 189 -10.51 34.77 5.77
N MET A 190 -9.45 35.56 5.79
CA MET A 190 -8.14 35.16 5.29
C MET A 190 -7.49 34.08 6.16
N HIS A 191 -7.80 34.01 7.46
CA HIS A 191 -7.43 32.92 8.38
C HIS A 191 -8.38 31.70 8.36
N ASN A 192 -9.12 31.51 7.27
CA ASN A 192 -10.00 30.36 7.03
C ASN A 192 -11.30 30.31 7.82
N VAL A 193 -11.70 31.39 8.48
CA VAL A 193 -13.07 31.53 8.99
C VAL A 193 -13.98 31.92 7.82
N HIS A 194 -15.26 31.54 7.83
CA HIS A 194 -16.19 31.96 6.79
C HIS A 194 -16.88 33.28 7.21
N PRO A 195 -16.96 34.32 6.35
CA PRO A 195 -17.53 35.62 6.72
C PRO A 195 -19.01 35.54 7.13
N ILE A 196 -19.75 34.56 6.60
CA ILE A 196 -21.14 34.26 7.01
C ILE A 196 -21.29 34.12 8.53
N TYR A 197 -20.30 33.55 9.23
CA TYR A 197 -20.38 33.42 10.69
C TYR A 197 -20.39 34.80 11.37
N ALA A 198 -19.52 35.69 10.92
CA ALA A 198 -19.48 37.06 11.41
C ALA A 198 -20.71 37.88 10.99
N ILE A 199 -21.26 37.64 9.79
CA ILE A 199 -22.51 38.27 9.35
C ILE A 199 -23.66 37.86 10.29
N LYS A 200 -23.78 36.57 10.62
CA LYS A 200 -24.78 36.09 11.59
C LYS A 200 -24.58 36.69 12.98
N GLU A 201 -23.33 36.76 13.44
CA GLU A 201 -22.97 37.42 14.70
C GLU A 201 -23.42 38.89 14.68
N LEU A 202 -23.14 39.63 13.60
CA LEU A 202 -23.52 41.04 13.46
C LEU A 202 -25.02 41.25 13.37
N MET A 203 -25.76 40.37 12.69
CA MET A 203 -27.22 40.43 12.66
C MET A 203 -27.81 40.29 14.07
N ILE A 204 -27.33 39.30 14.84
CA ILE A 204 -27.79 39.09 16.22
C ILE A 204 -27.40 40.28 17.10
N LYS A 205 -26.16 40.79 16.99
CA LYS A 205 -25.73 41.98 17.72
C LYS A 205 -26.56 43.22 17.38
N LYS A 206 -26.96 43.41 16.12
CA LYS A 206 -27.76 44.56 15.69
C LYS A 206 -29.21 44.46 16.20
N GLU A 207 -29.76 43.26 16.35
CA GLU A 207 -31.07 43.06 16.99
C GLU A 207 -30.99 43.25 18.51
N LEU A 208 -30.01 42.63 19.19
CA LEU A 208 -29.82 42.78 20.65
C LEU A 208 -29.52 44.22 21.06
N ALA A 209 -28.85 45.01 20.22
CA ALA A 209 -28.57 46.41 20.48
C ALA A 209 -29.82 47.30 20.50
N LYS A 210 -30.95 46.85 19.95
CA LYS A 210 -32.22 47.59 19.98
C LYS A 210 -32.91 47.48 21.34
N ASP A 211 -32.64 46.41 22.09
CA ASP A 211 -33.25 46.16 23.40
C ASP A 211 -32.49 46.94 24.49
N PRO A 212 -33.12 47.94 25.14
CA PRO A 212 -32.43 48.81 26.10
C PRO A 212 -31.96 48.09 27.37
N GLU A 213 -32.63 47.00 27.76
CA GLU A 213 -32.30 46.22 28.97
C GLU A 213 -30.97 45.46 28.83
N LEU A 214 -30.62 45.04 27.62
CA LEU A 214 -29.47 44.17 27.35
C LEU A 214 -28.19 44.95 27.01
N VAL A 215 -28.22 46.28 26.93
CA VAL A 215 -27.08 47.11 26.48
C VAL A 215 -25.84 46.97 27.39
N ASN A 216 -26.06 46.81 28.70
CA ASN A 216 -24.99 46.74 29.70
C ASN A 216 -24.53 45.30 30.01
N GLU A 217 -25.20 44.28 29.47
CA GLU A 217 -24.89 42.88 29.72
C GLU A 217 -23.99 42.28 28.62
N SER A 218 -23.22 41.23 28.96
CA SER A 218 -22.45 40.49 27.95
C SER A 218 -23.36 39.64 27.06
N TRP A 219 -23.23 39.81 25.74
CA TRP A 219 -24.04 39.09 24.75
C TRP A 219 -23.51 37.70 24.39
N ASP A 220 -22.40 37.23 24.98
CA ASP A 220 -21.74 35.97 24.61
C ASP A 220 -22.65 34.74 24.66
N ARG A 221 -23.68 34.76 25.53
CA ARG A 221 -24.69 33.71 25.64
C ARG A 221 -25.55 33.57 24.38
N PHE A 222 -25.84 34.69 23.71
CA PHE A 222 -26.70 34.75 22.53
C PHE A 222 -25.92 34.58 21.23
N LEU A 223 -24.59 34.78 21.27
CA LEU A 223 -23.74 34.66 20.09
C LEU A 223 -23.51 33.19 19.70
N PRO A 224 -23.67 32.83 18.43
CA PRO A 224 -23.43 31.47 17.97
C PRO A 224 -21.95 31.08 18.08
N ASN A 225 -21.64 30.11 18.93
CA ASN A 225 -20.29 29.59 19.09
C ASN A 225 -19.96 28.54 18.03
N PHE A 226 -19.42 28.97 16.90
CA PHE A 226 -18.92 28.06 15.85
C PHE A 226 -17.56 27.46 16.26
N LYS A 227 -17.58 26.48 17.17
CA LYS A 227 -16.37 25.72 17.53
C LYS A 227 -15.85 24.99 16.31
N LYS A 228 -14.54 25.09 16.04
CA LYS A 228 -13.87 24.24 15.05
C LYS A 228 -14.09 22.79 15.46
N ARG A 229 -14.86 22.03 14.68
CA ARG A 229 -14.93 20.57 14.77
C ARG A 229 -13.65 19.95 14.20
N SER A 230 -12.49 20.37 14.69
CA SER A 230 -11.27 19.60 14.47
C SER A 230 -11.35 18.40 15.41
N LEU A 231 -11.57 17.21 14.88
CA LEU A 231 -11.33 15.98 15.64
C LEU A 231 -9.86 16.04 16.08
N SER A 232 -9.63 16.33 17.36
CA SER A 232 -8.29 16.57 17.94
C SER A 232 -7.36 15.36 17.76
N LYS A 233 -7.95 14.19 17.53
CA LYS A 233 -7.26 12.94 17.29
C LYS A 233 -7.57 12.47 15.88
N ARG A 234 -6.76 12.89 14.91
CA ARG A 234 -6.62 12.12 13.67
C ARG A 234 -6.04 10.77 14.10
N ARG A 235 -6.80 9.68 13.94
CA ARG A 235 -6.26 8.32 14.18
C ARG A 235 -4.99 8.19 13.35
N VAL A 236 -3.90 7.84 14.03
CA VAL A 236 -2.63 7.59 13.38
C VAL A 236 -2.85 6.42 12.42
N PRO A 237 -2.55 6.54 11.12
CA PRO A 237 -2.73 5.43 10.19
C PRO A 237 -1.88 4.24 10.67
N PHE A 238 -2.42 3.02 10.53
CA PHE A 238 -1.76 1.78 10.97
C PHE A 238 -0.32 1.64 10.42
N LYS A 239 -0.07 2.21 9.23
CA LYS A 239 1.28 2.39 8.69
C LYS A 239 1.68 3.86 8.78
N VAL A 240 2.45 4.20 9.80
CA VAL A 240 3.18 5.48 9.87
C VAL A 240 4.47 5.30 9.10
N THR A 241 4.62 6.01 7.98
CA THR A 241 5.91 6.11 7.31
C THR A 241 6.82 7.03 8.13
N ASP A 242 7.76 6.42 8.84
CA ASP A 242 8.78 7.15 9.58
C ASP A 242 9.67 7.93 8.59
N LYS A 243 9.55 9.27 8.62
CA LYS A 243 10.27 10.16 7.69
C LYS A 243 11.77 10.22 7.99
N SER A 244 12.20 9.80 9.19
CA SER A 244 13.64 9.68 9.52
C SER A 244 14.36 8.70 8.59
N LYS A 245 13.64 7.70 8.05
CA LYS A 245 14.17 6.68 7.14
C LYS A 245 14.35 7.15 5.70
N LYS A 246 14.01 8.41 5.37
CA LYS A 246 14.20 9.00 4.04
C LYS A 246 15.11 10.24 4.11
N PRO A 247 16.42 10.07 4.40
CA PRO A 247 17.36 11.17 4.37
C PRO A 247 17.41 11.78 2.95
N PHE A 248 17.40 13.11 2.88
CA PHE A 248 17.51 13.81 1.60
C PHE A 248 18.92 13.61 1.04
N THR A 249 19.00 12.99 -0.14
CA THR A 249 20.20 12.93 -0.96
C THR A 249 20.03 13.90 -2.13
N PRO A 250 20.99 14.80 -2.39
CA PRO A 250 20.94 15.72 -3.52
C PRO A 250 21.15 14.99 -4.85
N PHE A 251 21.68 13.77 -4.82
CA PHE A 251 21.87 12.93 -6.00
C PHE A 251 20.62 12.08 -6.24
N PRO A 252 20.09 12.08 -7.48
CA PRO A 252 18.99 11.18 -7.82
C PRO A 252 19.47 9.72 -7.81
N PRO A 253 18.58 8.76 -7.51
CA PRO A 253 18.90 7.34 -7.67
C PRO A 253 19.15 7.02 -9.15
N ALA A 254 19.92 5.97 -9.42
CA ALA A 254 20.11 5.48 -10.78
C ALA A 254 18.74 5.13 -11.40
N GLN A 255 18.54 5.51 -12.67
CA GLN A 255 17.35 5.14 -13.41
C GLN A 255 17.33 3.61 -13.60
N GLU A 256 16.13 3.03 -13.62
CA GLU A 256 15.99 1.62 -13.99
C GLU A 256 16.41 1.45 -15.45
N LYS A 257 17.34 0.52 -15.69
CA LYS A 257 17.88 0.25 -17.02
C LYS A 257 16.78 -0.28 -17.93
N SER A 258 16.78 0.16 -19.19
CA SER A 258 15.79 -0.36 -20.15
C SER A 258 16.05 -1.85 -20.43
N LYS A 259 15.05 -2.55 -21.00
CA LYS A 259 15.26 -3.93 -21.44
C LYS A 259 16.41 -4.05 -22.44
N VAL A 260 16.62 -3.02 -23.27
CA VAL A 260 17.73 -2.95 -24.23
C VAL A 260 19.05 -2.84 -23.50
N ASP A 261 19.16 -1.94 -22.52
CA ASP A 261 20.38 -1.77 -21.71
C ASP A 261 20.71 -3.04 -20.92
N LEU A 262 19.70 -3.68 -20.29
CA LEU A 262 19.88 -4.97 -19.61
C LEU A 262 20.38 -6.05 -20.56
N GLN A 263 19.91 -6.07 -21.81
CA GLN A 263 20.36 -7.01 -22.84
C GLN A 263 21.77 -6.68 -23.36
N ILE A 264 22.14 -5.40 -23.44
CA ILE A 264 23.49 -4.98 -23.83
C ILE A 264 24.47 -5.36 -22.72
N GLU A 265 24.12 -5.12 -21.44
CA GLU A 265 24.92 -5.48 -20.28
C GLU A 265 25.06 -7.00 -20.10
N SER A 266 24.00 -7.77 -20.36
CA SER A 266 24.06 -9.23 -20.31
C SER A 266 24.77 -9.85 -21.53
N GLY A 267 25.08 -9.04 -22.55
CA GLY A 267 25.63 -9.49 -23.83
C GLY A 267 24.61 -10.21 -24.73
N GLU A 268 23.37 -10.43 -24.26
CA GLU A 268 22.32 -11.09 -25.01
C GLU A 268 21.87 -10.27 -26.23
N PHE A 269 22.00 -8.95 -26.19
CA PHE A 269 21.64 -8.10 -27.33
C PHE A 269 22.43 -8.48 -28.59
N PHE A 270 23.70 -8.86 -28.43
CA PHE A 270 24.61 -9.17 -29.52
C PHE A 270 24.48 -10.63 -30.03
N LEU A 271 23.82 -11.51 -29.27
CA LEU A 271 23.63 -12.90 -29.68
C LEU A 271 22.49 -13.06 -30.68
N GLY A 272 22.78 -13.73 -31.80
CA GLY A 272 21.77 -14.14 -32.79
C GLY A 272 20.75 -15.13 -32.20
N LYS A 273 19.58 -15.23 -32.84
CA LYS A 273 18.45 -16.07 -32.37
C LYS A 273 18.85 -17.52 -32.10
N HIS A 274 19.65 -18.12 -32.98
CA HIS A 274 20.12 -19.51 -32.81
C HIS A 274 21.10 -19.69 -31.64
N ALA A 275 21.92 -18.69 -31.32
CA ALA A 275 22.82 -18.75 -30.17
C ALA A 275 22.05 -18.67 -28.85
N LYS A 276 20.99 -17.85 -28.81
CA LYS A 276 20.06 -17.79 -27.66
C LYS A 276 19.32 -19.11 -27.46
N GLU A 277 18.80 -19.71 -28.54
CA GLU A 277 18.11 -21.01 -28.48
C GLU A 277 19.02 -22.13 -27.96
N ARG A 278 20.30 -22.13 -28.36
CA ARG A 278 21.28 -23.11 -27.88
C ARG A 278 21.52 -22.98 -26.37
N LYS A 279 21.77 -21.76 -25.89
CA LYS A 279 21.99 -21.48 -24.45
C LYS A 279 20.77 -21.84 -23.60
N VAL A 280 19.55 -21.54 -24.08
CA VAL A 280 18.30 -21.93 -23.39
C VAL A 280 18.13 -23.44 -23.34
N ARG A 281 18.55 -24.18 -24.38
CA ARG A 281 18.51 -25.65 -24.37
C ARG A 281 19.48 -26.23 -23.35
N GLU A 282 20.71 -25.72 -23.32
CA GLU A 282 21.74 -26.12 -22.35
C GLU A 282 21.29 -25.85 -20.90
N GLU A 283 20.78 -24.66 -20.60
CA GLU A 283 20.24 -24.34 -19.27
C GLU A 283 19.03 -25.22 -18.87
N ARG A 284 18.20 -25.62 -19.83
CA ARG A 284 17.08 -26.55 -19.56
C ARG A 284 17.60 -27.94 -19.24
N GLU A 285 18.58 -28.42 -19.98
CA GLU A 285 19.21 -29.71 -19.73
C GLU A 285 19.89 -29.75 -18.36
N GLU A 286 20.59 -28.68 -17.97
CA GLU A 286 21.17 -28.53 -16.62
C GLU A 286 20.10 -28.49 -15.52
N LYS A 287 19.06 -27.68 -15.67
CA LYS A 287 17.95 -27.63 -14.69
C LYS A 287 17.21 -28.96 -14.57
N MET A 288 17.11 -29.73 -15.66
CA MET A 288 16.52 -31.06 -15.60
C MET A 288 17.43 -32.03 -14.82
N LYS A 289 18.75 -31.98 -15.03
CA LYS A 289 19.71 -32.74 -14.23
C LYS A 289 19.62 -32.39 -12.75
N ASP A 290 19.64 -31.10 -12.40
CA ASP A 290 19.55 -30.65 -11.01
C ASP A 290 18.25 -31.08 -10.32
N LYS A 291 17.12 -31.01 -11.03
CA LYS A 291 15.83 -31.51 -10.50
C LYS A 291 15.81 -33.01 -10.33
N MET A 292 16.43 -33.76 -11.25
CA MET A 292 16.56 -35.20 -11.12
C MET A 292 17.42 -35.56 -9.91
N ASP A 293 18.52 -34.83 -9.69
CA ASP A 293 19.42 -35.05 -8.54
C ASP A 293 18.78 -34.63 -7.21
N ALA A 294 18.07 -33.51 -7.17
CA ALA A 294 17.32 -33.08 -5.98
C ALA A 294 16.21 -34.08 -5.63
N LYS A 295 15.44 -34.54 -6.63
CA LYS A 295 14.37 -35.54 -6.43
C LYS A 295 14.93 -36.90 -6.05
N ARG A 296 16.13 -37.25 -6.53
CA ARG A 296 16.85 -38.45 -6.07
C ARG A 296 17.24 -38.33 -4.61
N LYS A 297 17.75 -37.16 -4.18
CA LYS A 297 18.18 -36.90 -2.80
C LYS A 297 17.00 -36.89 -1.81
N GLU A 298 15.91 -36.22 -2.18
CA GLU A 298 14.67 -36.16 -1.38
C GLU A 298 13.97 -37.53 -1.25
N ARG A 299 14.05 -38.38 -2.28
CA ARG A 299 13.49 -39.75 -2.24
C ARG A 299 14.27 -40.71 -1.34
N LEU A 300 15.57 -40.49 -1.18
CA LEU A 300 16.41 -41.28 -0.26
C LEU A 300 16.07 -41.02 1.21
N GLU A 301 15.50 -39.85 1.53
CA GLU A 301 15.11 -39.46 2.90
C GLU A 301 13.67 -39.90 3.28
N ALA A 302 12.84 -40.29 2.30
CA ALA A 302 11.43 -40.63 2.49
C ALA A 302 11.15 -42.11 2.84
N ILE A 303 12.08 -43.04 2.55
CA ILE A 303 11.94 -44.48 2.86
C ILE A 303 12.44 -44.77 4.28
N ASN A 304 11.86 -44.06 5.26
CA ASN A 304 12.21 -44.23 6.67
C ASN A 304 11.15 -45.05 7.43
N ASP A 305 10.79 -46.20 6.85
CA ASP A 305 10.40 -47.39 7.61
C ASP A 305 11.13 -48.61 7.02
N LYS A 306 11.67 -49.48 7.87
CA LYS A 306 12.76 -50.38 7.49
C LYS A 306 12.24 -51.63 6.80
N LEU A 307 12.46 -51.80 5.49
CA LEU A 307 12.32 -53.12 4.85
C LEU A 307 13.32 -54.10 5.49
N CYS A 308 12.94 -55.36 5.62
CA CYS A 308 13.76 -56.39 6.23
C CYS A 308 13.69 -57.71 5.47
N VAL A 309 14.68 -58.57 5.73
CA VAL A 309 14.70 -59.95 5.27
C VAL A 309 14.57 -60.84 6.50
N TYR A 310 13.57 -61.70 6.51
CA TYR A 310 13.37 -62.72 7.52
C TYR A 310 13.61 -64.09 6.88
N THR A 311 14.59 -64.83 7.38
CA THR A 311 14.93 -66.16 6.87
C THR A 311 14.83 -67.18 8.00
N SER A 312 14.15 -68.29 7.72
CA SER A 312 14.07 -69.44 8.62
C SER A 312 14.63 -70.67 7.89
N ALA A 313 15.74 -71.21 8.39
CA ALA A 313 16.36 -72.41 7.83
C ALA A 313 15.66 -73.71 8.26
N SER A 314 14.98 -73.71 9.41
CA SER A 314 14.29 -74.89 9.95
C SER A 314 12.91 -75.14 9.34
N PHE A 315 12.33 -74.13 8.67
CA PHE A 315 11.00 -74.22 8.07
C PHE A 315 10.88 -75.39 7.07
N GLY A 316 9.78 -76.14 7.16
CA GLY A 316 9.53 -77.29 6.29
C GLY A 316 10.57 -78.41 6.44
N ASN A 317 10.91 -78.77 7.68
CA ASN A 317 11.89 -79.81 8.03
C ASN A 317 13.29 -79.56 7.43
N GLY A 318 13.81 -78.34 7.60
CA GLY A 318 15.14 -77.97 7.11
C GLY A 318 15.21 -77.53 5.64
N ARG A 319 14.06 -77.44 4.95
CA ARG A 319 13.97 -76.94 3.57
C ARG A 319 14.28 -75.44 3.47
N GLY A 320 13.80 -74.67 4.45
CA GLY A 320 14.03 -73.24 4.58
C GLY A 320 13.10 -72.35 3.75
N ILE A 321 12.94 -71.10 4.21
CA ILE A 321 12.20 -70.03 3.53
C ILE A 321 12.84 -68.67 3.83
N SER A 322 12.85 -67.78 2.84
CA SER A 322 13.30 -66.40 2.98
C SER A 322 12.22 -65.43 2.54
N ILE A 323 11.95 -64.43 3.36
CA ILE A 323 10.83 -63.50 3.21
C ILE A 323 11.36 -62.08 3.23
N PHE A 324 11.23 -61.39 2.09
CA PHE A 324 11.49 -59.96 1.97
C PHE A 324 10.20 -59.20 2.27
N THR A 325 10.13 -58.52 3.42
CA THR A 325 8.89 -57.88 3.91
C THR A 325 9.19 -56.81 4.96
N THR A 326 8.17 -56.21 5.56
CA THR A 326 8.31 -55.27 6.67
C THR A 326 8.47 -55.99 8.02
N PRO A 327 9.14 -55.40 9.03
CA PRO A 327 9.33 -55.99 10.35
C PRO A 327 8.02 -56.39 11.05
N THR A 328 6.93 -55.67 10.77
CA THR A 328 5.60 -55.97 11.31
C THR A 328 5.03 -57.26 10.72
N LEU A 329 5.12 -57.44 9.41
CA LEU A 329 4.71 -58.67 8.74
C LEU A 329 5.66 -59.83 9.05
N ALA A 330 6.97 -59.60 9.11
CA ALA A 330 7.95 -60.62 9.50
C ALA A 330 7.64 -61.24 10.87
N LYS A 331 7.29 -60.41 11.86
CA LYS A 331 6.86 -60.90 13.19
C LYS A 331 5.60 -61.76 13.11
N ARG A 332 4.65 -61.43 12.24
CA ARG A 332 3.44 -62.25 12.02
C ARG A 332 3.78 -63.58 11.38
N PHE A 333 4.60 -63.59 10.32
CA PHE A 333 5.08 -64.83 9.71
C PHE A 333 5.76 -65.73 10.75
N ALA A 334 6.66 -65.16 11.56
CA ALA A 334 7.35 -65.90 12.61
C ALA A 334 6.39 -66.52 13.64
N SER A 335 5.23 -65.90 13.90
CA SER A 335 4.24 -66.40 14.87
C SER A 335 3.32 -67.52 14.35
N LEU A 336 3.35 -67.82 13.05
CA LEU A 336 2.48 -68.84 12.47
C LEU A 336 2.90 -70.24 12.93
N PRO A 337 1.96 -71.16 13.22
CA PRO A 337 2.27 -72.51 13.70
C PRO A 337 3.26 -73.28 12.81
N ALA A 338 3.20 -73.06 11.49
CA ALA A 338 4.10 -73.70 10.52
C ALA A 338 5.60 -73.34 10.68
N PHE A 339 5.92 -72.26 11.41
CA PHE A 339 7.30 -71.87 11.73
C PHE A 339 7.78 -72.39 13.10
N HIS A 340 6.87 -72.90 13.93
CA HIS A 340 7.18 -73.41 15.28
C HIS A 340 7.14 -74.94 15.37
N ASP A 341 6.32 -75.59 14.54
CA ASP A 341 6.20 -77.05 14.52
C ASP A 341 6.72 -77.63 13.18
N PRO A 342 7.92 -78.26 13.17
CA PRO A 342 8.49 -78.89 11.99
C PRO A 342 7.63 -80.04 11.43
N SER A 343 6.84 -80.71 12.28
CA SER A 343 6.04 -81.88 11.92
C SER A 343 4.65 -81.53 11.37
N ALA A 344 4.23 -80.27 11.50
CA ALA A 344 2.92 -79.79 11.05
C ALA A 344 2.67 -80.01 9.55
N LEU A 345 3.74 -80.07 8.74
CA LEU A 345 3.68 -80.27 7.29
C LEU A 345 3.85 -81.74 6.85
N ASP A 346 4.41 -82.59 7.72
CA ASP A 346 4.70 -84.00 7.41
C ASP A 346 3.43 -84.83 7.31
N THR A 347 2.43 -84.55 8.16
CA THR A 347 1.12 -85.25 8.17
C THR A 347 0.37 -85.14 6.83
N GLN A 348 0.72 -84.15 6.01
CA GLN A 348 0.09 -83.89 4.71
C GLN A 348 0.97 -84.33 3.53
N GLY A 349 2.18 -84.85 3.74
CA GLY A 349 3.12 -85.19 2.66
C GLY A 349 3.49 -83.97 1.80
N ILE A 350 3.66 -82.81 2.44
CA ILE A 350 4.18 -81.59 1.81
C ILE A 350 5.70 -81.68 1.79
N ASN A 351 6.34 -81.13 0.76
CA ASN A 351 7.78 -81.19 0.51
C ASN A 351 8.35 -82.59 0.20
N THR A 352 7.50 -83.61 0.05
CA THR A 352 7.89 -84.95 -0.40
C THR A 352 7.66 -85.12 -1.89
N TYR A 353 8.65 -85.68 -2.58
CA TYR A 353 8.54 -85.97 -4.01
C TYR A 353 7.50 -87.07 -4.27
N SER A 354 6.46 -86.73 -5.04
CA SER A 354 5.32 -87.60 -5.30
C SER A 354 5.60 -88.74 -6.28
N GLY A 355 6.74 -88.72 -6.99
CA GLY A 355 7.13 -89.77 -7.94
C GLY A 355 6.31 -89.84 -9.24
N ILE A 356 5.31 -88.97 -9.40
CA ILE A 356 4.38 -88.95 -10.55
C ILE A 356 4.75 -87.91 -11.63
N TRP A 357 5.82 -87.15 -11.40
CA TRP A 357 6.36 -86.21 -12.37
C TRP A 357 7.88 -86.28 -12.40
N GLN A 358 8.51 -86.01 -13.53
CA GLN A 358 9.97 -85.90 -13.67
C GLN A 358 10.32 -84.62 -14.44
N THR A 359 11.52 -84.10 -14.25
CA THR A 359 12.03 -82.98 -15.05
C THR A 359 12.90 -83.48 -16.18
N SER A 360 12.64 -83.02 -17.40
CA SER A 360 13.44 -83.30 -18.59
C SER A 360 13.69 -82.03 -19.38
N SER A 361 14.83 -81.96 -20.08
CA SER A 361 15.09 -80.87 -21.04
C SER A 361 14.21 -81.03 -22.28
N ILE A 362 13.47 -79.98 -22.63
CA ILE A 362 12.60 -79.93 -23.79
C ILE A 362 13.23 -79.00 -24.84
N PRO A 363 13.58 -79.50 -26.05
CA PRO A 363 14.16 -78.68 -27.10
C PRO A 363 13.33 -77.40 -27.37
N GLY A 364 13.99 -76.24 -27.34
CA GLY A 364 13.36 -74.93 -27.57
C GLY A 364 12.52 -74.36 -26.42
N LYS A 365 12.32 -75.10 -25.31
CA LYS A 365 11.53 -74.63 -24.14
C LYS A 365 12.28 -74.70 -22.80
N GLY A 366 13.48 -75.28 -22.78
CA GLY A 366 14.29 -75.42 -21.57
C GLY A 366 13.82 -76.60 -20.69
N THR A 367 14.12 -76.56 -19.40
CA THR A 367 13.79 -77.63 -18.45
C THR A 367 12.31 -77.60 -18.09
N GLY A 368 11.66 -78.76 -18.18
CA GLY A 368 10.23 -78.88 -17.97
C GLY A 368 9.78 -80.05 -17.11
N MET A 369 8.65 -79.88 -16.41
CA MET A 369 8.00 -80.95 -15.66
C MET A 369 7.05 -81.78 -16.57
N LEU A 370 7.31 -83.09 -16.68
CA LEU A 370 6.47 -84.06 -17.40
C LEU A 370 5.92 -85.11 -16.44
N ALA A 371 4.73 -85.65 -16.70
CA ALA A 371 4.19 -86.76 -15.93
C ALA A 371 5.02 -88.03 -16.15
N SER A 372 5.41 -88.72 -15.08
CA SER A 372 6.15 -90.00 -15.15
C SER A 372 5.22 -91.21 -15.25
N LYS A 373 3.93 -91.04 -14.92
CA LYS A 373 2.86 -92.06 -14.98
C LYS A 373 1.54 -91.42 -15.46
N SER A 374 0.59 -92.25 -15.87
CA SER A 374 -0.77 -91.80 -16.21
C SER A 374 -1.46 -91.22 -14.97
N LEU A 375 -1.98 -90.00 -15.08
CA LEU A 375 -2.62 -89.26 -13.99
C LEU A 375 -4.13 -89.43 -14.04
N GLN A 376 -4.75 -89.70 -12.89
CA GLN A 376 -6.21 -89.66 -12.70
C GLN A 376 -6.65 -88.33 -12.12
N PHE A 377 -7.91 -87.98 -12.37
CA PHE A 377 -8.52 -86.77 -11.79
C PHE A 377 -8.38 -86.78 -10.26
N LYS A 378 -8.01 -85.61 -9.69
CA LYS A 378 -7.65 -85.41 -8.27
C LYS A 378 -6.32 -86.01 -7.79
N ASN A 379 -5.43 -86.49 -8.67
CA ASN A 379 -4.06 -86.79 -8.25
C ASN A 379 -3.30 -85.50 -7.90
N ARG A 380 -2.61 -85.50 -6.76
CA ARG A 380 -1.80 -84.38 -6.28
C ARG A 380 -0.42 -84.41 -6.93
N VAL A 381 -0.19 -83.52 -7.91
CA VAL A 381 1.06 -83.44 -8.68
C VAL A 381 2.23 -82.94 -7.84
N THR A 382 2.13 -81.72 -7.29
CA THR A 382 3.14 -81.14 -6.40
C THR A 382 2.48 -80.54 -5.15
N ALA A 383 3.20 -80.56 -4.04
CA ALA A 383 2.83 -79.86 -2.82
C ALA A 383 4.12 -79.45 -2.11
N TYR A 384 4.58 -78.23 -2.37
CA TYR A 384 5.84 -77.70 -1.83
C TYR A 384 5.61 -76.35 -1.18
N THR A 385 6.39 -76.04 -0.16
CA THR A 385 6.44 -74.71 0.44
C THR A 385 7.32 -73.75 -0.37
N PRO A 386 7.04 -72.43 -0.37
CA PRO A 386 7.81 -71.47 -1.13
C PRO A 386 9.21 -71.33 -0.53
N ALA A 387 10.22 -71.17 -1.39
CA ALA A 387 11.59 -70.89 -0.98
C ALA A 387 11.81 -69.38 -0.74
N PHE A 388 11.11 -68.55 -1.50
CA PHE A 388 11.21 -67.09 -1.42
C PHE A 388 9.84 -66.43 -1.50
N LEU A 389 9.60 -65.48 -0.60
CA LEU A 389 8.44 -64.58 -0.61
C LEU A 389 8.92 -63.14 -0.68
N ALA A 390 8.39 -62.34 -1.61
CA ALA A 390 8.71 -60.93 -1.71
C ALA A 390 7.44 -60.08 -1.62
N TYR A 391 7.43 -59.15 -0.68
CA TYR A 391 6.47 -58.05 -0.65
C TYR A 391 6.62 -57.20 -1.92
N LEU A 392 5.50 -56.94 -2.61
CA LEU A 392 5.49 -56.18 -3.85
C LEU A 392 5.63 -54.67 -3.58
N GLU A 393 6.85 -54.21 -3.34
CA GLU A 393 7.20 -52.80 -3.16
C GLU A 393 7.53 -52.15 -4.51
N THR A 394 6.97 -50.97 -4.81
CA THR A 394 7.29 -50.20 -6.03
C THR A 394 8.38 -49.17 -5.82
N GLU A 395 8.79 -48.93 -4.58
CA GLU A 395 9.65 -47.81 -4.19
C GLU A 395 11.16 -48.08 -4.34
N LEU A 396 11.60 -49.33 -4.22
CA LEU A 396 13.02 -49.69 -4.37
C LEU A 396 13.49 -49.64 -5.82
N SER A 397 14.69 -49.09 -6.03
CA SER A 397 15.39 -49.16 -7.32
C SER A 397 15.71 -50.61 -7.69
N THR A 398 15.88 -50.88 -8.98
CA THR A 398 16.21 -52.23 -9.45
C THR A 398 17.50 -52.76 -8.81
N LEU A 399 18.53 -51.94 -8.59
CA LEU A 399 19.78 -52.41 -7.99
C LEU A 399 19.63 -52.66 -6.49
N ASP A 400 18.91 -51.82 -5.77
CA ASP A 400 18.70 -52.00 -4.32
C ASP A 400 17.80 -53.22 -4.07
N ARG A 401 16.77 -53.42 -4.89
CA ARG A 401 15.95 -54.62 -4.81
C ARG A 401 16.77 -55.89 -5.04
N GLU A 402 17.73 -55.84 -5.96
CA GLU A 402 18.65 -56.96 -6.17
C GLU A 402 19.47 -57.25 -4.93
N THR A 403 20.06 -56.23 -4.30
CA THR A 403 20.95 -56.45 -3.15
C THR A 403 20.20 -57.09 -1.98
N TRP A 404 18.98 -56.64 -1.72
CA TRP A 404 18.09 -57.23 -0.72
C TRP A 404 17.67 -58.66 -1.07
N TRP A 405 17.17 -58.90 -2.28
CA TRP A 405 16.70 -60.23 -2.67
C TRP A 405 17.86 -61.23 -2.77
N ARG A 406 19.01 -60.81 -3.26
CA ARG A 406 20.23 -61.63 -3.29
C ARG A 406 20.68 -62.01 -1.88
N SER A 407 20.66 -61.06 -0.95
CA SER A 407 20.95 -61.34 0.46
C SER A 407 19.94 -62.32 1.06
N ALA A 408 18.66 -62.21 0.69
CA ALA A 408 17.60 -63.11 1.13
C ALA A 408 17.80 -64.56 0.64
N ILE A 409 18.18 -64.74 -0.63
CA ILE A 409 18.44 -66.07 -1.19
C ILE A 409 19.75 -66.66 -0.65
N GLN A 410 20.78 -65.84 -0.42
CA GLN A 410 22.05 -66.31 0.14
C GLN A 410 21.92 -66.88 1.57
N GLN A 411 20.90 -66.46 2.33
CA GLN A 411 20.62 -66.96 3.68
C GLN A 411 19.88 -68.31 3.69
N LEU A 412 19.43 -68.83 2.53
CA LEU A 412 18.76 -70.12 2.44
C LEU A 412 19.74 -71.31 2.57
N PRO A 413 19.27 -72.49 3.03
CA PRO A 413 20.06 -73.72 3.01
C PRO A 413 20.60 -74.07 1.61
N GLU A 414 21.78 -74.70 1.55
CA GLU A 414 22.53 -74.90 0.30
C GLU A 414 21.73 -75.61 -0.79
N LYS A 415 20.94 -76.62 -0.41
CA LYS A 415 20.10 -77.40 -1.33
C LYS A 415 19.05 -76.52 -2.03
N ILE A 416 18.21 -75.83 -1.25
CA ILE A 416 17.13 -74.99 -1.82
C ILE A 416 17.70 -73.74 -2.52
N LYS A 417 18.85 -73.22 -2.05
CA LYS A 417 19.58 -72.13 -2.70
C LYS A 417 20.05 -72.55 -4.09
N GLY A 418 20.62 -73.76 -4.22
CA GLY A 418 20.97 -74.36 -5.50
C GLY A 418 19.76 -74.49 -6.42
N ASP A 419 18.68 -75.10 -5.93
CA ASP A 419 17.43 -75.30 -6.67
C ASP A 419 16.85 -73.98 -7.18
N PHE A 420 16.95 -72.89 -6.40
CA PHE A 420 16.51 -71.55 -6.79
C PHE A 420 17.38 -70.96 -7.91
N PHE A 421 18.70 -71.10 -7.86
CA PHE A 421 19.60 -70.55 -8.89
C PHE A 421 19.63 -71.35 -10.20
N GLU A 422 19.12 -72.59 -10.19
CA GLU A 422 18.85 -73.41 -11.38
C GLU A 422 17.61 -72.97 -12.16
N LEU A 423 16.77 -72.09 -11.59
CA LEU A 423 15.59 -71.59 -12.28
C LEU A 423 15.96 -70.69 -13.46
N THR A 424 15.10 -70.69 -14.48
CA THR A 424 15.26 -69.89 -15.70
C THR A 424 15.15 -68.39 -15.42
N TYR A 425 15.97 -67.58 -16.09
CA TYR A 425 15.93 -66.11 -16.06
C TYR A 425 15.95 -65.56 -17.50
N VAL A 426 15.41 -64.36 -17.74
CA VAL A 426 14.99 -63.89 -19.07
C VAL A 426 16.02 -63.00 -19.78
N TYR A 427 16.66 -62.09 -19.06
CA TYR A 427 17.44 -60.99 -19.66
C TYR A 427 18.95 -61.20 -19.63
N GLY A 428 19.45 -62.12 -18.80
CA GLY A 428 20.88 -62.47 -18.81
C GLY A 428 21.81 -61.54 -18.03
N ASP A 429 21.30 -60.45 -17.43
CA ASP A 429 22.15 -59.50 -16.69
C ASP A 429 22.49 -60.03 -15.28
N LEU A 430 23.77 -60.40 -15.09
CA LEU A 430 24.29 -60.90 -13.82
C LEU A 430 24.12 -59.92 -12.65
N ARG A 431 23.97 -58.62 -12.92
CA ARG A 431 23.77 -57.58 -11.90
C ARG A 431 22.37 -57.59 -11.30
N VAL A 432 21.39 -58.25 -11.93
CA VAL A 432 19.98 -58.32 -11.46
C VAL A 432 19.41 -59.74 -11.56
N ARG A 433 20.30 -60.75 -11.47
CA ARG A 433 19.96 -62.17 -11.69
C ARG A 433 18.82 -62.67 -10.80
N VAL A 434 18.79 -62.31 -9.51
CA VAL A 434 17.75 -62.82 -8.58
C VAL A 434 16.39 -62.23 -8.94
N GLN A 435 16.31 -60.94 -9.25
CA GLN A 435 15.07 -60.34 -9.73
C GLN A 435 14.58 -60.95 -11.04
N ASP A 436 15.49 -61.24 -11.96
CA ASP A 436 15.16 -61.86 -13.24
C ASP A 436 14.57 -63.28 -13.04
N ILE A 437 15.16 -64.08 -12.14
CA ILE A 437 14.60 -65.37 -11.72
C ILE A 437 13.21 -65.20 -11.11
N VAL A 438 13.03 -64.30 -10.14
CA VAL A 438 11.74 -64.11 -9.46
C VAL A 438 10.67 -63.69 -10.46
N LYS A 439 10.97 -62.75 -11.37
CA LYS A 439 10.03 -62.25 -12.37
C LYS A 439 9.52 -63.36 -13.30
N ALA A 440 10.36 -64.31 -13.66
CA ALA A 440 9.98 -65.42 -14.53
C ALA A 440 9.24 -66.55 -13.80
N ASN A 441 9.49 -66.73 -12.50
CA ASN A 441 9.11 -67.94 -11.77
C ASN A 441 8.15 -67.72 -10.59
N SER A 442 7.74 -66.48 -10.32
CA SER A 442 6.87 -66.15 -9.18
C SER A 442 5.40 -66.42 -9.42
N PHE A 443 4.70 -66.83 -8.37
CA PHE A 443 3.25 -66.91 -8.27
C PHE A 443 2.74 -65.83 -7.31
N SER A 444 1.57 -65.27 -7.57
CA SER A 444 0.93 -64.31 -6.68
C SER A 444 0.27 -65.06 -5.52
N VAL A 445 0.65 -64.75 -4.28
CA VAL A 445 0.04 -65.34 -3.09
C VAL A 445 -0.42 -64.21 -2.17
N ASN A 446 -1.71 -64.22 -1.81
CA ASN A 446 -2.24 -63.30 -0.81
C ASN A 446 -2.09 -63.93 0.58
N ILE A 447 -1.35 -63.26 1.46
CA ILE A 447 -1.20 -63.67 2.87
C ILE A 447 -1.58 -62.46 3.72
N ASP A 448 -2.58 -62.64 4.58
CA ASP A 448 -3.02 -61.63 5.55
C ASP A 448 -3.43 -60.29 4.90
N GLY A 449 -4.06 -60.36 3.71
CA GLY A 449 -4.52 -59.20 2.94
C GLY A 449 -3.46 -58.56 2.05
N VAL A 450 -2.23 -59.07 2.07
CA VAL A 450 -1.09 -58.52 1.33
C VAL A 450 -0.63 -59.48 0.24
N ASN A 451 -0.45 -58.93 -0.97
CA ASN A 451 0.02 -59.71 -2.11
C ASN A 451 1.55 -59.85 -2.09
N HIS A 452 2.02 -61.09 -2.14
CA HIS A 452 3.43 -61.44 -2.19
C HIS A 452 3.73 -62.21 -3.47
N LEU A 453 4.93 -62.00 -4.01
CA LEU A 453 5.50 -62.85 -5.04
C LEU A 453 6.14 -64.06 -4.36
N ALA A 454 5.67 -65.26 -4.69
CA ALA A 454 6.15 -66.50 -4.12
C ALA A 454 6.86 -67.36 -5.16
N VAL A 455 8.07 -67.83 -4.86
CA VAL A 455 8.82 -68.73 -5.74
C VAL A 455 8.87 -70.13 -5.13
N PHE A 456 8.45 -71.11 -5.92
CA PHE A 456 8.43 -72.52 -5.57
C PHE A 456 9.32 -73.28 -6.57
N PRO A 457 10.59 -73.56 -6.28
CA PRO A 457 11.54 -74.04 -7.29
C PRO A 457 11.07 -75.25 -8.12
N GLU A 458 10.38 -76.20 -7.51
CA GLU A 458 9.82 -77.37 -8.19
C GLU A 458 8.60 -77.01 -9.03
N THR A 459 7.65 -76.28 -8.46
CA THR A 459 6.40 -75.91 -9.14
C THR A 459 6.64 -74.89 -10.25
N SER A 460 7.61 -73.98 -10.12
CA SER A 460 7.95 -73.00 -11.14
C SER A 460 8.40 -73.65 -12.46
N ARG A 461 8.88 -74.91 -12.43
CA ARG A 461 9.21 -75.71 -13.63
C ARG A 461 7.98 -76.20 -14.43
N LEU A 462 6.76 -76.02 -13.92
CA LEU A 462 5.51 -76.28 -14.64
C LEU A 462 5.11 -75.15 -15.60
N ASN A 463 5.55 -73.91 -15.34
CA ASN A 463 5.15 -72.74 -16.10
C ASN A 463 5.86 -72.72 -17.47
N HIS A 464 5.40 -73.53 -18.41
CA HIS A 464 5.91 -73.66 -19.79
C HIS A 464 5.46 -72.55 -20.74
N ALA A 465 5.57 -71.30 -20.30
CA ALA A 465 5.41 -70.13 -21.16
C ALA A 465 6.64 -69.22 -21.14
N CYS A 466 7.82 -69.74 -20.78
CA CYS A 466 9.07 -69.03 -20.98
C CYS A 466 9.64 -69.42 -22.35
N ASN A 467 9.73 -68.43 -23.24
CA ASN A 467 10.35 -68.53 -24.56
C ASN A 467 11.79 -67.99 -24.46
N PRO A 468 12.78 -68.78 -24.02
CA PRO A 468 14.17 -68.34 -24.06
C PRO A 468 14.61 -68.26 -25.52
N LYS A 469 15.08 -67.08 -25.95
CA LYS A 469 15.73 -66.92 -27.26
C LYS A 469 17.08 -67.62 -27.26
#